data_AF-V4AAH0-F1
#
_entry.id   AF-V4AAH0-F1
#
_cell.length_a   1.000
_cell.length_b   1.000
_cell.length_c   1.000
_cell.angle_alpha   90.00
_cell.angle_beta   90.00
_cell.angle_gamma   90.00
#
_symmetry.space_group_name_H-M   'P 1'
#
loop_
_entity.id
_entity.type
_entity.pdbx_description
1 polymer ?
#
loop_
_entity_poly.entity_id
_entity_poly.type
_entity_poly.pdbx_seq_one_letter_code
_entity_poly.pdbx_strand_id
1 'polypeptide(L)'
;MASIVERDSQRNEHAKQQHIHEAMRETKDQQKMDIMKLNLMINQAEEQMVKLRKRYEVAVQNRNERGLKLIERDEEVCIFYEKVNIQDQMIRNGEVEMKAREEEIRFLKMKLAEEKRSMGLLSKSLPEKRKLGGELVDLQIELQKIQDHLLTLEKNLENPNDDKRVRYIDGKDPSPPEMQAKIEELELRLAETEEQLLEKALIFEQTNRIVGRIKGKAESGKEDTLNLAKNVNEVQSRIKDTTRKMMALVSELSMNQANAMKLQQKLKENEVELEQCYIRMEKGEPPSDVIDQDWLRFLRDQERRAYEKEERMIAEEEGEQYKIAGGLYTTADPRPNAYIPDDDDLPIPRPYGSHAPFKPVEPGSSMRHIRKPIPKPIEI
;
A
#
# COMPACT_ATOMS: atom_id res chain seq x y z
N MET A 1 70.72 93.15 32.79
CA MET A 1 69.35 93.01 32.24
C MET A 1 69.13 91.67 31.52
N ALA A 2 70.09 91.16 30.74
CA ALA A 2 69.98 89.86 30.03
C ALA A 2 69.63 88.64 30.93
N SER A 3 70.27 88.50 32.09
CA SER A 3 70.03 87.37 33.03
C SER A 3 68.62 87.37 33.67
N ILE A 4 67.93 88.51 33.70
CA ILE A 4 66.54 88.59 34.21
C ILE A 4 65.57 88.13 33.10
N VAL A 5 65.83 88.53 31.86
CA VAL A 5 65.04 88.14 30.68
C VAL A 5 65.12 86.63 30.42
N GLU A 6 66.31 86.02 30.52
CA GLU A 6 66.46 84.56 30.37
C GLU A 6 65.71 83.77 31.48
N ARG A 7 65.77 84.26 32.73
CA ARG A 7 65.06 83.65 33.86
C ARG A 7 63.55 83.73 33.69
N ASP A 8 63.03 84.88 33.25
CA ASP A 8 61.60 85.05 33.02
C ASP A 8 61.13 84.24 31.79
N SER A 9 61.96 84.11 30.76
CA SER A 9 61.73 83.20 29.63
C SER A 9 61.66 81.73 30.08
N GLN A 10 62.60 81.29 30.92
CA GLN A 10 62.60 79.92 31.47
C GLN A 10 61.41 79.67 32.40
N ARG A 11 60.98 80.65 33.19
CA ARG A 11 59.76 80.57 34.01
C ARG A 11 58.51 80.46 33.15
N ASN A 12 58.42 81.22 32.06
CA ASN A 12 57.30 81.14 31.13
C ASN A 12 57.27 79.78 30.42
N GLU A 13 58.42 79.28 29.97
CA GLU A 13 58.51 77.95 29.37
C GLU A 13 58.16 76.84 30.38
N HIS A 14 58.63 76.95 31.62
CA HIS A 14 58.25 76.04 32.70
C HIS A 14 56.74 76.05 32.96
N ALA A 15 56.11 77.23 32.99
CA ALA A 15 54.65 77.36 33.14
C ALA A 15 53.89 76.74 31.97
N LYS A 16 54.36 76.91 30.72
CA LYS A 16 53.78 76.25 29.53
C LYS A 16 53.91 74.73 29.61
N GLN A 17 55.08 74.22 29.99
CA GLN A 17 55.30 72.78 30.16
C GLN A 17 54.44 72.22 31.30
N GLN A 18 54.29 72.95 32.41
CA GLN A 18 53.38 72.57 33.50
C GLN A 18 51.92 72.48 33.02
N HIS A 19 51.43 73.46 32.27
CA HIS A 19 50.06 73.42 31.73
C HIS A 19 49.87 72.26 30.74
N ILE A 20 50.85 71.94 29.90
CA ILE A 20 50.80 70.78 29.00
C ILE A 20 50.79 69.47 29.80
N HIS A 21 51.60 69.38 30.86
CA HIS A 21 51.63 68.22 31.75
C HIS A 21 50.31 68.02 32.50
N GLU A 22 49.68 69.11 32.96
CA GLU A 22 48.36 69.07 33.61
C GLU A 22 47.28 68.61 32.62
N ALA A 23 47.23 69.15 31.40
CA ALA A 23 46.29 68.70 30.37
C ALA A 23 46.50 67.22 29.96
N MET A 24 47.76 66.77 29.84
CA MET A 24 48.07 65.34 29.61
C MET A 24 47.67 64.45 30.79
N ARG A 25 47.74 64.97 32.02
CA ARG A 25 47.30 64.26 33.22
C ARG A 25 45.76 64.14 33.23
N GLU A 26 45.04 65.20 32.92
CA GLU A 26 43.57 65.20 32.82
C GLU A 26 43.08 64.21 31.75
N THR A 27 43.67 64.25 30.55
CA THR A 27 43.35 63.30 29.48
C THR A 27 43.65 61.86 29.86
N LYS A 28 44.77 61.59 30.55
CA LYS A 28 45.09 60.27 31.09
C LYS A 28 44.06 59.81 32.13
N ASP A 29 43.64 60.70 33.02
CA ASP A 29 42.65 60.37 34.04
C ASP A 29 41.25 60.16 33.43
N GLN A 30 40.89 60.91 32.38
CA GLN A 30 39.69 60.65 31.58
C GLN A 30 39.74 59.29 30.89
N GLN A 31 40.86 58.96 30.23
CA GLN A 31 41.04 57.65 29.59
C GLN A 31 40.97 56.50 30.59
N LYS A 32 41.48 56.67 31.82
CA LYS A 32 41.32 55.66 32.88
C LYS A 32 39.85 55.45 33.24
N MET A 33 39.07 56.52 33.36
CA MET A 33 37.63 56.43 33.64
C MET A 33 36.89 55.71 32.51
N ASP A 34 37.23 56.01 31.25
CA ASP A 34 36.63 55.35 30.09
C ASP A 34 36.99 53.86 30.03
N ILE A 35 38.25 53.50 30.33
CA ILE A 35 38.69 52.10 30.44
C ILE A 35 37.90 51.38 31.55
N MET A 36 37.72 52.01 32.71
CA MET A 36 36.93 51.43 33.80
C MET A 36 35.48 51.20 33.38
N LYS A 37 34.88 52.16 32.67
CA LYS A 37 33.51 52.05 32.15
C LYS A 37 33.37 50.94 31.10
N LEU A 38 34.30 50.85 30.15
CA LEU A 38 34.32 49.80 29.13
C LEU A 38 34.51 48.42 29.75
N ASN A 39 35.41 48.28 30.73
CA ASN A 39 35.60 47.02 31.45
C ASN A 39 34.33 46.60 32.19
N LEU A 40 33.60 47.54 32.79
CA LEU A 40 32.31 47.24 33.42
C LEU A 40 31.29 46.73 32.39
N MET A 41 31.21 47.36 31.21
CA MET A 41 30.31 46.90 30.13
C MET A 41 30.71 45.52 29.62
N ILE A 42 32.00 45.25 29.46
CA ILE A 42 32.51 43.94 29.03
C ILE A 42 32.09 42.86 30.04
N ASN A 43 32.35 43.09 31.33
CA ASN A 43 31.98 42.14 32.38
C ASN A 43 30.45 41.87 32.41
N GLN A 44 29.64 42.90 32.21
CA GLN A 44 28.18 42.76 32.12
C GLN A 44 27.75 41.96 30.89
N ALA A 45 28.36 42.21 29.72
CA ALA A 45 28.09 41.48 28.49
C ALA A 45 28.51 40.00 28.61
N GLU A 46 29.65 39.72 29.23
CA GLU A 46 30.11 38.36 29.51
C GLU A 46 29.14 37.62 30.45
N GLU A 47 28.67 38.27 31.51
CA GLU A 47 27.68 37.67 32.42
C GLU A 47 26.37 37.35 31.68
N GLN A 48 25.90 38.26 30.83
CA GLN A 48 24.72 38.04 29.99
C GLN A 48 24.92 36.89 29.00
N MET A 49 26.10 36.77 28.39
CA MET A 49 26.44 35.68 27.47
C MET A 49 26.39 34.32 28.18
N VAL A 50 26.94 34.22 29.39
CA VAL A 50 26.87 32.99 30.20
C VAL A 50 25.43 32.63 30.55
N LYS A 51 24.62 33.61 30.99
CA LYS A 51 23.19 33.41 31.27
C LYS A 51 22.43 32.94 30.03
N LEU A 52 22.71 33.51 28.87
CA LEU A 52 22.08 33.14 27.61
C LEU A 52 22.45 31.71 27.21
N ARG A 53 23.73 31.33 27.30
CA ARG A 53 24.19 29.97 27.01
C ARG A 53 23.51 28.94 27.89
N LYS A 54 23.37 29.22 29.19
CA LYS A 54 22.67 28.32 30.13
C LYS A 54 21.18 28.18 29.79
N ARG A 55 20.51 29.28 29.41
CA ARG A 55 19.11 29.23 28.95
C ARG A 55 18.96 28.41 27.68
N TYR A 56 19.88 28.57 26.74
CA TYR A 56 19.88 27.81 25.49
C TYR A 56 20.07 26.30 25.76
N GLU A 57 21.01 25.93 26.63
CA GLU A 57 21.24 24.54 27.02
C GLU A 57 19.98 23.90 27.63
N VAL A 58 19.33 24.61 28.56
CA VAL A 58 18.05 24.15 29.15
C VAL A 58 16.95 24.04 28.08
N ALA A 59 16.87 24.98 27.13
CA ALA A 59 15.90 24.91 26.05
C ALA A 59 16.13 23.70 25.14
N VAL A 60 17.39 23.37 24.84
CA VAL A 60 17.78 22.19 24.05
C VAL A 60 17.44 20.90 24.81
N GLN A 61 17.73 20.83 26.11
CA GLN A 61 17.35 19.69 26.95
C GLN A 61 15.83 19.49 26.96
N ASN A 62 15.05 20.54 27.22
CA ASN A 62 13.60 20.50 27.18
C ASN A 62 13.04 20.07 25.82
N ARG A 63 13.65 20.53 24.72
CA ARG A 63 13.28 20.12 23.36
C ARG A 63 13.54 18.62 23.16
N ASN A 64 14.70 18.13 23.57
CA ASN A 64 15.07 16.73 23.43
C ASN A 64 14.18 15.81 24.28
N GLU A 65 13.89 16.19 25.52
CA GLU A 65 12.95 15.46 26.39
C GLU A 65 11.53 15.40 25.79
N ARG A 66 11.05 16.51 25.23
CA ARG A 66 9.76 16.52 24.50
C ARG A 66 9.80 15.66 23.25
N GLY A 67 10.93 15.65 22.54
CA GLY A 67 11.14 14.78 21.38
C GLY A 67 11.06 13.31 21.74
N LEU A 68 11.70 12.89 22.85
CA LEU A 68 11.62 11.52 23.35
C LEU A 68 10.17 11.14 23.71
N LYS A 69 9.48 11.98 24.48
CA LYS A 69 8.07 11.74 24.82
C LYS A 69 7.18 11.65 23.59
N LEU A 70 7.46 12.43 22.54
CA LEU A 70 6.69 12.36 21.30
C LEU A 70 6.87 11.01 20.60
N ILE A 71 8.11 10.51 20.55
CA ILE A 71 8.41 9.19 19.98
C ILE A 71 7.72 8.09 20.78
N GLU A 72 7.81 8.12 22.12
CA GLU A 72 7.11 7.15 22.98
C GLU A 72 5.60 7.13 22.72
N ARG A 73 4.98 8.31 22.56
CA ARG A 73 3.54 8.39 22.23
C ARG A 73 3.22 7.88 20.82
N ASP A 74 4.12 8.08 19.86
CA ASP A 74 3.94 7.60 18.49
C ASP A 74 4.03 6.06 18.43
N GLU A 75 4.94 5.47 19.22
CA GLU A 75 5.04 4.02 19.42
C GLU A 75 3.77 3.46 20.08
N GLU A 76 3.25 4.11 21.13
CA GLU A 76 1.96 3.75 21.75
C GLU A 76 0.82 3.73 20.72
N VAL A 77 0.75 4.75 19.87
CA VAL A 77 -0.27 4.84 18.82
C VAL A 77 -0.13 3.71 17.80
N CYS A 78 1.09 3.37 17.37
CA CYS A 78 1.34 2.23 16.49
C CYS A 78 0.84 0.92 17.10
N ILE A 79 1.15 0.67 18.37
CA ILE A 79 0.69 -0.53 19.10
C ILE A 79 -0.84 -0.56 19.16
N PHE A 80 -1.50 0.57 19.39
CA PHE A 80 -2.96 0.63 19.39
C PHE A 80 -3.55 0.34 18.03
N TYR A 81 -2.97 0.84 16.93
CA TYR A 81 -3.42 0.51 15.58
C TYR A 81 -3.31 -0.98 15.28
N GLU A 82 -2.19 -1.62 15.64
CA GLU A 82 -2.02 -3.06 15.48
C GLU A 82 -3.07 -3.84 16.30
N LYS A 83 -3.30 -3.42 17.55
CA LYS A 83 -4.30 -4.03 18.42
C LYS A 83 -5.72 -3.92 17.86
N VAL A 84 -6.09 -2.75 17.34
CA VAL A 84 -7.39 -2.53 16.69
C VAL A 84 -7.52 -3.42 15.46
N ASN A 85 -6.48 -3.48 14.62
CA ASN A 85 -6.51 -4.30 13.41
C ASN A 85 -6.66 -5.80 13.73
N ILE A 86 -5.96 -6.29 14.75
CA ILE A 86 -6.11 -7.67 15.22
C ILE A 86 -7.53 -7.91 15.75
N GLN A 87 -8.08 -6.98 16.54
CA GLN A 87 -9.44 -7.10 17.07
C GLN A 87 -10.49 -7.07 15.96
N ASP A 88 -10.35 -6.21 14.96
CA ASP A 88 -11.23 -6.17 13.79
C ASP A 88 -11.20 -7.49 13.01
N GLN A 89 -10.02 -8.08 12.85
CA GLN A 89 -9.90 -9.40 12.21
C GLN A 89 -10.58 -10.49 13.05
N MET A 90 -10.45 -10.47 14.38
CA MET A 90 -11.16 -11.40 15.26
C MET A 90 -12.68 -11.23 15.15
N ILE A 91 -13.18 -9.99 15.11
CA ILE A 91 -14.61 -9.70 14.96
C ILE A 91 -15.12 -10.26 13.63
N ARG A 92 -14.43 -9.98 12.51
CA ARG A 92 -14.82 -10.51 11.18
C ARG A 92 -14.85 -12.03 11.17
N ASN A 93 -13.85 -12.69 11.74
CA ASN A 93 -13.83 -14.15 11.85
C ASN A 93 -14.99 -14.66 12.71
N GLY A 94 -15.27 -13.98 13.83
CA GLY A 94 -16.41 -14.28 14.70
C GLY A 94 -17.76 -14.11 14.00
N GLU A 95 -17.94 -13.06 13.19
CA GLU A 95 -19.16 -12.83 12.41
C GLU A 95 -19.39 -13.94 11.36
N VAL A 96 -18.33 -14.41 10.72
CA VAL A 96 -18.43 -15.52 9.75
C VAL A 96 -18.87 -16.81 10.46
N GLU A 97 -18.23 -17.15 11.58
CA GLU A 97 -18.61 -18.35 12.36
C GLU A 97 -20.04 -18.22 12.91
N MET A 98 -20.43 -17.03 13.40
CA MET A 98 -21.78 -16.77 13.89
C MET A 98 -22.82 -16.99 12.80
N LYS A 99 -22.60 -16.46 11.59
CA LYS A 99 -23.49 -16.69 10.43
C LYS A 99 -23.58 -18.18 10.08
N ALA A 100 -22.47 -18.91 10.10
CA ALA A 100 -22.47 -20.35 9.86
C ALA A 100 -23.33 -21.10 10.90
N ARG A 101 -23.25 -20.72 12.19
CA ARG A 101 -24.09 -21.29 13.25
C ARG A 101 -25.56 -20.92 13.11
N GLU A 102 -25.88 -19.70 12.68
CA GLU A 102 -27.25 -19.29 12.39
C GLU A 102 -27.87 -20.11 11.25
N GLU A 103 -27.11 -20.36 10.19
CA GLU A 103 -27.51 -21.24 9.08
C GLU A 103 -27.72 -22.68 9.55
N GLU A 104 -26.83 -23.22 10.39
CA GLU A 104 -26.96 -24.54 11.00
C GLU A 104 -28.25 -24.64 11.84
N ILE A 105 -28.52 -23.64 12.69
CA ILE A 105 -29.77 -23.57 13.47
C ILE A 105 -30.99 -23.52 12.55
N ARG A 106 -30.95 -22.74 11.48
CA ARG A 106 -32.06 -22.65 10.51
C ARG A 106 -32.32 -23.99 9.84
N PHE A 107 -31.26 -24.69 9.44
CA PHE A 107 -31.35 -26.02 8.85
C PHE A 107 -31.92 -27.05 9.83
N LEU A 108 -31.45 -27.05 11.08
CA LEU A 108 -31.98 -27.94 12.13
C LEU A 108 -33.46 -27.66 12.42
N LYS A 109 -33.88 -26.39 12.46
CA LYS A 109 -35.30 -26.02 12.59
C LYS A 109 -36.14 -26.57 11.43
N MET A 110 -35.63 -26.51 10.20
CA MET A 110 -36.32 -27.06 9.03
C MET A 110 -36.45 -28.59 9.11
N LYS A 111 -35.37 -29.30 9.49
CA LYS A 111 -35.42 -30.74 9.74
C LYS A 111 -36.43 -31.12 10.81
N LEU A 112 -36.43 -30.40 11.93
CA LEU A 112 -37.37 -30.64 13.03
C LEU A 112 -38.83 -30.42 12.59
N ALA A 113 -39.09 -29.42 11.75
CA ALA A 113 -40.42 -29.19 11.19
C ALA A 113 -40.86 -30.34 10.27
N GLU A 114 -39.96 -30.84 9.42
CA GLU A 114 -40.24 -31.98 8.54
C GLU A 114 -40.50 -33.28 9.32
N GLU A 115 -39.69 -33.56 10.35
CA GLU A 115 -39.92 -34.72 11.22
C GLU A 115 -41.25 -34.63 11.96
N LYS A 116 -41.61 -33.44 12.48
CA LYS A 116 -42.94 -33.20 13.06
C LYS A 116 -44.06 -33.44 12.04
N ARG A 117 -43.88 -33.01 10.79
CA ARG A 117 -44.84 -33.27 9.71
C ARG A 117 -44.97 -34.77 9.45
N SER A 118 -43.86 -35.48 9.33
CA SER A 118 -43.82 -36.94 9.14
C SER A 118 -44.54 -37.67 10.26
N MET A 119 -44.24 -37.35 11.53
CA MET A 119 -44.95 -37.90 12.68
C MET A 119 -46.46 -37.62 12.64
N GLY A 120 -46.86 -36.42 12.21
CA GLY A 120 -48.26 -36.06 12.02
C GLY A 120 -48.96 -36.91 10.96
N LEU A 121 -48.28 -37.22 9.85
CA LEU A 121 -48.80 -38.10 8.80
C LEU A 121 -48.89 -39.56 9.27
N LEU A 122 -47.85 -40.09 9.92
CA LEU A 122 -47.87 -41.44 10.49
C LEU A 122 -48.97 -41.59 11.54
N SER A 123 -49.17 -40.58 12.38
CA SER A 123 -50.23 -40.60 13.41
C SER A 123 -51.62 -40.68 12.78
N LYS A 124 -51.82 -40.09 11.58
CA LYS A 124 -53.08 -40.16 10.83
C LYS A 124 -53.29 -41.51 10.14
N SER A 125 -52.24 -42.20 9.70
CA SER A 125 -52.35 -43.52 9.06
C SER A 125 -52.45 -44.68 10.07
N LEU A 126 -52.04 -44.45 11.32
CA LEU A 126 -52.07 -45.46 12.39
C LEU A 126 -53.47 -46.08 12.64
N PRO A 127 -54.58 -45.31 12.69
CA PRO A 127 -55.92 -45.87 12.91
C PRO A 127 -56.37 -46.77 11.76
N GLU A 128 -56.07 -46.41 10.51
CA GLU A 128 -56.40 -47.22 9.33
C GLU A 128 -55.64 -48.54 9.34
N LYS A 129 -54.34 -48.52 9.67
CA LYS A 129 -53.56 -49.75 9.88
C LYS A 129 -54.13 -50.63 10.98
N ARG A 130 -54.61 -50.04 12.09
CA ARG A 130 -55.25 -50.80 13.18
C ARG A 130 -56.57 -51.44 12.75
N LYS A 131 -57.38 -50.73 11.95
CA LYS A 131 -58.64 -51.26 11.39
C LYS A 131 -58.38 -52.45 10.46
N LEU A 132 -57.49 -52.28 9.48
CA LEU A 132 -57.08 -53.36 8.57
C LEU A 132 -56.49 -54.57 9.32
N GLY A 133 -55.73 -54.31 10.40
CA GLY A 133 -55.24 -55.37 11.27
C GLY A 133 -56.35 -56.15 11.99
N GLY A 134 -57.43 -55.47 12.40
CA GLY A 134 -58.62 -56.11 12.95
C GLY A 134 -59.35 -56.96 11.91
N GLU A 135 -59.61 -56.39 10.73
CA GLU A 135 -60.26 -57.10 9.62
C GLU A 135 -59.48 -58.35 9.19
N LEU A 136 -58.14 -58.29 9.19
CA LEU A 136 -57.29 -59.43 8.88
C LEU A 136 -57.46 -60.56 9.89
N VAL A 137 -57.53 -60.23 11.19
CA VAL A 137 -57.77 -61.21 12.25
C VAL A 137 -59.16 -61.84 12.07
N ASP A 138 -60.18 -61.03 11.78
CA ASP A 138 -61.54 -61.53 11.56
C ASP A 138 -61.60 -62.49 10.36
N LEU A 139 -61.01 -62.11 9.22
CA LEU A 139 -60.88 -62.94 8.02
C LEU A 139 -60.12 -64.24 8.30
N GLN A 140 -59.08 -64.19 9.12
CA GLN A 140 -58.31 -65.37 9.48
C GLN A 140 -59.12 -66.33 10.36
N ILE A 141 -59.95 -65.81 11.26
CA ILE A 141 -60.91 -66.61 12.05
C ILE A 141 -61.96 -67.23 11.13
N GLU A 142 -62.53 -66.47 10.19
CA GLU A 142 -63.50 -67.00 9.23
C GLU A 142 -62.90 -68.10 8.34
N LEU A 143 -61.69 -67.90 7.84
CA LEU A 143 -60.97 -68.88 7.06
C LEU A 143 -60.73 -70.17 7.86
N GLN A 144 -60.33 -70.07 9.13
CA GLN A 144 -60.18 -71.23 10.00
C GLN A 144 -61.51 -71.98 10.18
N LYS A 145 -62.63 -71.26 10.40
CA LYS A 145 -63.96 -71.88 10.49
C LYS A 145 -64.34 -72.61 9.21
N ILE A 146 -64.05 -72.03 8.04
CA ILE A 146 -64.32 -72.66 6.74
C ILE A 146 -63.43 -73.90 6.55
N GLN A 147 -62.15 -73.84 6.93
CA GLN A 147 -61.25 -74.99 6.89
C GLN A 147 -61.72 -76.12 7.81
N ASP A 148 -62.14 -75.80 9.04
CA ASP A 148 -62.69 -76.79 9.97
C ASP A 148 -63.98 -77.42 9.42
N HIS A 149 -64.83 -76.61 8.77
CA HIS A 149 -66.03 -77.10 8.10
C HIS A 149 -65.71 -78.00 6.91
N LEU A 150 -64.74 -77.61 6.10
CA LEU A 150 -64.25 -78.40 4.95
C LEU A 150 -63.69 -79.73 5.41
N LEU A 151 -62.84 -79.74 6.44
CA LEU A 151 -62.34 -80.97 7.08
C LEU A 151 -63.48 -81.88 7.57
N THR A 152 -64.55 -81.29 8.08
CA THR A 152 -65.74 -82.05 8.52
C THR A 152 -66.47 -82.65 7.31
N LEU A 153 -66.62 -81.89 6.22
CA LEU A 153 -67.21 -82.37 4.97
C LEU A 153 -66.35 -83.44 4.29
N GLU A 154 -65.03 -83.29 4.29
CA GLU A 154 -64.08 -84.29 3.79
C GLU A 154 -64.20 -85.59 4.59
N LYS A 155 -64.21 -85.54 5.92
CA LYS A 155 -64.46 -86.72 6.76
C LYS A 155 -65.81 -87.38 6.45
N ASN A 156 -66.85 -86.59 6.17
CA ASN A 156 -68.15 -87.11 5.76
C ASN A 156 -68.13 -87.70 4.33
N LEU A 157 -67.21 -87.25 3.46
CA LEU A 157 -67.04 -87.72 2.10
C LEU A 157 -66.18 -88.97 2.01
N GLU A 158 -65.15 -89.07 2.84
CA GLU A 158 -64.25 -90.21 2.96
C GLU A 158 -64.86 -91.37 3.78
N ASN A 159 -66.04 -91.18 4.39
CA ASN A 159 -66.74 -92.23 5.13
C ASN A 159 -67.36 -93.25 4.16
N PRO A 160 -66.80 -94.48 4.03
CA PRO A 160 -67.26 -95.47 3.07
C PRO A 160 -68.50 -96.26 3.54
N ASN A 161 -68.97 -96.01 4.77
CA ASN A 161 -70.08 -96.73 5.40
C ASN A 161 -71.41 -95.93 5.35
N ASP A 162 -71.51 -94.88 4.52
CA ASP A 162 -72.76 -94.14 4.33
C ASP A 162 -73.62 -94.80 3.23
N ASP A 163 -74.60 -95.61 3.65
CA ASP A 163 -75.52 -96.37 2.79
C ASP A 163 -76.25 -95.52 1.74
N LYS A 164 -76.32 -94.18 1.92
CA LYS A 164 -76.97 -93.26 0.96
C LYS A 164 -76.06 -92.82 -0.20
N ARG A 165 -74.75 -93.07 -0.13
CA ARG A 165 -73.77 -92.59 -1.15
C ARG A 165 -73.02 -93.70 -1.89
N VAL A 166 -73.19 -94.96 -1.50
CA VAL A 166 -72.54 -96.08 -2.19
C VAL A 166 -73.40 -96.52 -3.38
N ARG A 167 -72.88 -96.31 -4.59
CA ARG A 167 -73.40 -96.91 -5.83
C ARG A 167 -72.36 -97.90 -6.33
N TYR A 168 -72.71 -99.18 -6.37
CA TYR A 168 -71.91 -100.17 -7.08
C TYR A 168 -72.01 -99.87 -8.58
N ILE A 169 -70.91 -99.39 -9.16
CA ILE A 169 -70.81 -99.15 -10.60
C ILE A 169 -70.08 -100.35 -11.19
N ASP A 170 -70.79 -101.05 -12.06
CA ASP A 170 -70.23 -102.14 -12.86
C ASP A 170 -69.40 -101.54 -14.00
N GLY A 171 -68.18 -102.03 -14.18
CA GLY A 171 -67.24 -101.55 -15.19
C GLY A 171 -66.63 -102.73 -15.94
N LYS A 172 -66.80 -102.75 -17.27
CA LYS A 172 -66.08 -103.66 -18.16
C LYS A 172 -64.85 -102.97 -18.71
N ASP A 173 -63.76 -103.71 -18.83
CA ASP A 173 -62.54 -103.26 -19.50
C ASP A 173 -62.86 -102.89 -20.97
N PRO A 174 -62.41 -101.72 -21.45
CA PRO A 174 -62.68 -101.28 -22.81
C PRO A 174 -62.04 -102.23 -23.82
N SER A 175 -62.78 -102.51 -24.89
CA SER A 175 -62.31 -103.44 -25.92
C SER A 175 -61.21 -102.79 -26.77
N PRO A 176 -60.30 -103.58 -27.40
CA PRO A 176 -59.21 -103.07 -28.24
C PRO A 176 -59.59 -101.93 -29.22
N PRO A 177 -60.75 -101.94 -29.91
CA PRO A 177 -61.14 -100.83 -30.79
C PRO A 177 -61.46 -99.52 -30.06
N GLU A 178 -61.97 -99.55 -28.83
CA GLU A 178 -62.22 -98.34 -28.02
C GLU A 178 -60.91 -97.71 -27.55
N MET A 179 -59.90 -98.55 -27.27
CA MET A 179 -58.55 -98.10 -26.94
C MET A 179 -57.86 -97.49 -28.17
N GLN A 180 -58.06 -98.07 -29.35
CA GLN A 180 -57.55 -97.53 -30.62
C GLN A 180 -58.15 -96.16 -30.95
N ALA A 181 -59.47 -96.00 -30.81
CA ALA A 181 -60.14 -94.71 -30.99
C ALA A 181 -59.62 -93.66 -30.00
N LYS A 182 -59.27 -94.06 -28.77
CA LYS A 182 -58.67 -93.16 -27.78
C LYS A 182 -57.23 -92.77 -28.11
N ILE A 183 -56.46 -93.69 -28.69
CA ILE A 183 -55.10 -93.41 -29.18
C ILE A 183 -55.18 -92.40 -30.33
N GLU A 184 -56.07 -92.60 -31.30
CA GLU A 184 -56.27 -91.64 -32.41
C GLU A 184 -56.69 -90.25 -31.89
N GLU A 185 -57.60 -90.16 -30.91
CA GLU A 185 -57.96 -88.89 -30.28
C GLU A 185 -56.76 -88.20 -29.62
N LEU A 186 -55.90 -88.96 -28.95
CA LEU A 186 -54.72 -88.43 -28.27
C LEU A 186 -53.62 -88.02 -29.26
N GLU A 187 -53.45 -88.74 -30.37
CA GLU A 187 -52.54 -88.37 -31.46
C GLU A 187 -52.97 -87.07 -32.13
N LEU A 188 -54.28 -86.89 -32.34
CA LEU A 188 -54.84 -85.65 -32.89
C LEU A 188 -54.60 -84.47 -31.94
N ARG A 189 -54.78 -84.69 -30.64
CA ARG A 189 -54.53 -83.68 -29.60
C ARG A 189 -53.04 -83.34 -29.46
N LEU A 190 -52.16 -84.33 -29.63
CA LEU A 190 -50.72 -84.13 -29.65
C LEU A 190 -50.33 -83.23 -30.83
N ALA A 191 -50.83 -83.53 -32.03
CA ALA A 191 -50.57 -82.73 -33.23
C ALA A 191 -51.00 -81.26 -33.06
N GLU A 192 -52.17 -81.01 -32.46
CA GLU A 192 -52.64 -79.65 -32.16
C GLU A 192 -51.69 -78.92 -31.17
N THR A 193 -51.17 -79.63 -30.16
CA THR A 193 -50.22 -79.03 -29.22
C THR A 193 -48.84 -78.75 -29.83
N GLU A 194 -48.40 -79.58 -30.78
CA GLU A 194 -47.15 -79.37 -31.52
C GLU A 194 -47.25 -78.14 -32.44
N GLU A 195 -48.38 -77.93 -33.10
CA GLU A 195 -48.66 -76.73 -33.91
C GLU A 195 -48.60 -75.46 -33.04
N GLN A 196 -49.28 -75.46 -31.89
CA GLN A 196 -49.24 -74.33 -30.94
C GLN A 196 -47.82 -74.03 -30.42
N LEU A 197 -46.97 -75.05 -30.30
CA LEU A 197 -45.59 -74.89 -29.83
C LEU A 197 -44.71 -74.23 -30.90
N LEU A 198 -44.92 -74.60 -32.18
CA LEU A 198 -44.26 -73.97 -33.32
C LEU A 198 -44.63 -72.48 -33.44
N GLU A 199 -45.91 -72.13 -33.26
CA GLU A 199 -46.34 -70.72 -33.25
C GLU A 199 -45.64 -69.91 -32.15
N LYS A 200 -45.57 -70.47 -30.92
CA LYS A 200 -44.88 -69.81 -29.79
C LYS A 200 -43.39 -69.65 -30.04
N ALA A 201 -42.74 -70.62 -30.70
CA ALA A 201 -41.32 -70.53 -31.05
C ALA A 201 -41.06 -69.38 -32.05
N LEU A 202 -41.93 -69.20 -33.06
CA LEU A 202 -41.86 -68.08 -34.00
C LEU A 202 -42.00 -66.72 -33.30
N ILE A 203 -42.97 -66.60 -32.38
CA ILE A 203 -43.17 -65.37 -31.58
C ILE A 203 -41.93 -65.08 -30.72
N PHE A 204 -41.34 -66.11 -30.11
CA PHE A 204 -40.14 -65.97 -29.29
C PHE A 204 -38.94 -65.48 -30.12
N GLU A 205 -38.73 -66.03 -31.32
CA GLU A 205 -37.68 -65.58 -32.23
C GLU A 205 -37.86 -64.11 -32.61
N GLN A 206 -39.08 -63.71 -32.97
CA GLN A 206 -39.40 -62.33 -33.32
C GLN A 206 -39.19 -61.38 -32.13
N THR A 207 -39.57 -61.80 -30.92
CA THR A 207 -39.36 -61.03 -29.69
C THR A 207 -37.87 -60.84 -29.41
N ASN A 208 -37.06 -61.90 -29.51
CA ASN A 208 -35.61 -61.81 -29.33
C ASN A 208 -34.95 -60.87 -30.36
N ARG A 209 -35.44 -60.89 -31.60
CA ARG A 209 -34.93 -59.98 -32.64
C ARG A 209 -35.21 -58.51 -32.31
N ILE A 210 -36.38 -58.22 -31.76
CA ILE A 210 -36.76 -56.86 -31.31
C ILE A 210 -35.90 -56.45 -30.10
N VAL A 211 -35.76 -57.33 -29.10
CA VAL A 211 -34.92 -57.09 -27.91
C VAL A 211 -33.48 -56.80 -28.31
N GLY A 212 -32.89 -57.59 -29.22
CA GLY A 212 -31.54 -57.37 -29.74
C GLY A 212 -31.40 -56.00 -30.41
N ARG A 213 -32.39 -55.58 -31.21
CA ARG A 213 -32.41 -54.26 -31.85
C ARG A 213 -32.49 -53.11 -30.84
N ILE A 214 -33.30 -53.24 -29.79
CA ILE A 214 -33.40 -52.25 -28.70
C ILE A 214 -32.08 -52.15 -27.94
N LYS A 215 -31.47 -53.30 -27.62
CA LYS A 215 -30.19 -53.35 -26.91
C LYS A 215 -29.07 -52.66 -27.70
N GLY A 216 -28.97 -52.91 -29.01
CA GLY A 216 -28.01 -52.22 -29.88
C GLY A 216 -28.25 -50.71 -29.96
N LYS A 217 -29.52 -50.26 -29.97
CA LYS A 217 -29.85 -48.83 -29.89
C LYS A 217 -29.47 -48.21 -28.54
N ALA A 218 -29.65 -48.94 -27.44
CA ALA A 218 -29.28 -48.47 -26.11
C ALA A 218 -27.74 -48.39 -25.94
N GLU A 219 -26.99 -49.34 -26.51
CA GLU A 219 -25.52 -49.34 -26.48
C GLU A 219 -24.93 -48.21 -27.33
N SER A 220 -25.44 -47.96 -28.54
CA SER A 220 -25.03 -46.81 -29.36
C SER A 220 -25.33 -45.46 -28.69
N GLY A 221 -26.51 -45.31 -28.07
CA GLY A 221 -26.85 -44.08 -27.35
C GLY A 221 -25.97 -43.77 -26.14
N LYS A 222 -25.32 -44.78 -25.53
CA LYS A 222 -24.36 -44.55 -24.44
C LYS A 222 -23.12 -43.80 -24.91
N GLU A 223 -22.62 -44.10 -26.10
CA GLU A 223 -21.44 -43.46 -26.65
C GLU A 223 -21.72 -41.99 -27.03
N ASP A 224 -22.89 -41.73 -27.63
CA ASP A 224 -23.35 -40.36 -27.90
C ASP A 224 -23.50 -39.54 -26.62
N THR A 225 -24.08 -40.15 -25.57
CA THR A 225 -24.25 -39.49 -24.26
C THR A 225 -22.91 -39.19 -23.60
N LEU A 226 -21.94 -40.12 -23.70
CA LEU A 226 -20.58 -39.92 -23.20
C LEU A 226 -19.87 -38.76 -23.92
N ASN A 227 -19.98 -38.72 -25.25
CA ASN A 227 -19.38 -37.67 -26.06
C ASN A 227 -20.02 -36.30 -25.75
N LEU A 228 -21.34 -36.25 -25.57
CA LEU A 228 -22.03 -35.04 -25.12
C LEU A 228 -21.52 -34.56 -23.75
N ALA A 229 -21.36 -35.47 -22.78
CA ALA A 229 -20.85 -35.14 -21.45
C ALA A 229 -19.42 -34.58 -21.51
N LYS A 230 -18.54 -35.16 -22.35
CA LYS A 230 -17.19 -34.62 -22.59
C LYS A 230 -17.23 -33.22 -23.17
N ASN A 231 -18.04 -32.99 -24.20
CA ASN A 231 -18.18 -31.67 -24.83
C ASN A 231 -18.71 -30.61 -23.84
N VAL A 232 -19.69 -30.97 -23.00
CA VAL A 232 -20.22 -30.07 -21.97
C VAL A 232 -19.14 -29.71 -20.95
N ASN A 233 -18.35 -30.67 -20.50
CA ASN A 233 -17.23 -30.42 -19.58
C ASN A 233 -16.15 -29.52 -20.21
N GLU A 234 -15.84 -29.71 -21.48
CA GLU A 234 -14.88 -28.87 -22.20
C GLU A 234 -15.37 -27.42 -22.32
N VAL A 235 -16.65 -27.24 -22.71
CA VAL A 235 -17.28 -25.90 -22.75
C VAL A 235 -17.29 -25.25 -21.37
N GLN A 236 -17.60 -26.00 -20.31
CA GLN A 236 -17.56 -25.49 -18.95
C GLN A 236 -16.14 -25.05 -18.54
N SER A 237 -15.11 -25.80 -18.92
CA SER A 237 -13.71 -25.42 -18.67
C SER A 237 -13.36 -24.12 -19.39
N ARG A 238 -13.72 -23.99 -20.68
CA ARG A 238 -13.51 -22.77 -21.46
C ARG A 238 -14.24 -21.57 -20.87
N ILE A 239 -15.46 -21.75 -20.35
CA ILE A 239 -16.21 -20.70 -19.65
C ILE A 239 -15.43 -20.27 -18.39
N LYS A 240 -14.95 -21.20 -17.56
CA LYS A 240 -14.16 -20.84 -16.37
C LYS A 240 -12.89 -20.07 -16.72
N ASP A 241 -12.20 -20.45 -17.78
CA ASP A 241 -10.98 -19.76 -18.23
C ASP A 241 -11.27 -18.36 -18.75
N THR A 242 -12.33 -18.18 -19.54
CA THR A 242 -12.76 -16.86 -20.02
C THR A 242 -13.24 -15.97 -18.88
N THR A 243 -13.97 -16.51 -17.90
CA THR A 243 -14.34 -15.77 -16.69
C THR A 243 -13.12 -15.31 -15.88
N ARG A 244 -12.09 -16.15 -15.74
CA ARG A 244 -10.82 -15.75 -15.10
C ARG A 244 -10.14 -14.61 -15.85
N LYS A 245 -10.05 -14.70 -17.17
CA LYS A 245 -9.50 -13.62 -18.01
C LYS A 245 -10.32 -12.33 -17.90
N MET A 246 -11.66 -12.45 -17.83
CA MET A 246 -12.55 -11.31 -17.64
C MET A 246 -12.32 -10.64 -16.28
N MET A 247 -12.19 -11.42 -15.20
CA MET A 247 -11.85 -10.89 -13.87
C MET A 247 -10.51 -10.14 -13.87
N ALA A 248 -9.48 -10.69 -14.54
CA ALA A 248 -8.20 -10.02 -14.69
C ALA A 248 -8.34 -8.69 -15.45
N LEU A 249 -9.03 -8.67 -16.59
CA LEU A 249 -9.30 -7.45 -17.35
C LEU A 249 -10.11 -6.42 -16.54
N VAL A 250 -11.09 -6.85 -15.74
CA VAL A 250 -11.86 -5.97 -14.86
C VAL A 250 -10.95 -5.35 -13.79
N SER A 251 -10.00 -6.12 -13.25
CA SER A 251 -9.02 -5.59 -12.28
C SER A 251 -8.00 -4.64 -12.91
N GLU A 252 -7.55 -4.91 -14.15
CA GLU A 252 -6.70 -3.99 -14.90
C GLU A 252 -7.45 -2.69 -15.21
N LEU A 253 -8.71 -2.79 -15.63
CA LEU A 253 -9.55 -1.63 -15.92
C LEU A 253 -9.80 -0.79 -14.66
N SER A 254 -10.06 -1.41 -13.51
CA SER A 254 -10.26 -0.66 -12.26
C SER A 254 -8.99 0.06 -11.82
N MET A 255 -7.82 -0.57 -11.97
CA MET A 255 -6.52 0.06 -11.71
C MET A 255 -6.29 1.26 -12.66
N ASN A 256 -6.59 1.09 -13.94
CA ASN A 256 -6.47 2.18 -14.92
C ASN A 256 -7.47 3.32 -14.67
N GLN A 257 -8.70 3.02 -14.24
CA GLN A 257 -9.67 4.03 -13.82
C GLN A 257 -9.17 4.82 -12.60
N ALA A 258 -8.63 4.14 -11.59
CA ALA A 258 -8.05 4.80 -10.42
C ALA A 258 -6.87 5.70 -10.80
N ASN A 259 -6.00 5.24 -11.70
CA ASN A 259 -4.89 6.04 -12.22
C ASN A 259 -5.39 7.27 -13.01
N ALA A 260 -6.42 7.11 -13.85
CA ALA A 260 -7.03 8.21 -14.59
C ALA A 260 -7.65 9.25 -13.65
N MET A 261 -8.38 8.82 -12.62
CA MET A 261 -8.95 9.72 -11.60
C MET A 261 -7.85 10.48 -10.84
N LYS A 262 -6.76 9.81 -10.47
CA LYS A 262 -5.62 10.44 -9.79
C LYS A 262 -4.92 11.47 -10.68
N LEU A 263 -4.75 11.17 -11.96
CA LEU A 263 -4.18 12.11 -12.92
C LEU A 263 -5.10 13.31 -13.15
N GLN A 264 -6.41 13.08 -13.25
CA GLN A 264 -7.40 14.15 -13.38
C GLN A 264 -7.43 15.06 -12.15
N GLN A 265 -7.31 14.49 -10.95
CA GLN A 265 -7.18 15.26 -9.72
C GLN A 265 -5.93 16.14 -9.73
N LYS A 266 -4.75 15.57 -10.07
CA LYS A 266 -3.51 16.33 -10.20
C LYS A 266 -3.59 17.44 -11.24
N LEU A 267 -4.25 17.18 -12.36
CA LEU A 267 -4.45 18.18 -13.41
C LEU A 267 -5.25 19.37 -12.84
N LYS A 268 -6.35 19.08 -12.13
CA LYS A 268 -7.17 20.11 -11.49
C LYS A 268 -6.43 20.87 -10.38
N GLU A 269 -5.63 20.18 -9.57
CA GLU A 269 -4.76 20.82 -8.56
C GLU A 269 -3.76 21.77 -9.23
N ASN A 270 -3.08 21.33 -10.28
CA ASN A 270 -2.15 22.15 -11.05
C ASN A 270 -2.84 23.32 -11.77
N GLU A 271 -4.06 23.14 -12.30
CA GLU A 271 -4.85 24.21 -12.91
C GLU A 271 -5.16 25.30 -11.87
N VAL A 272 -5.59 24.90 -10.67
CA VAL A 272 -5.85 25.85 -9.57
C VAL A 272 -4.57 26.55 -9.12
N GLU A 273 -3.46 25.81 -8.98
CA GLU A 273 -2.16 26.42 -8.68
C GLU A 273 -1.75 27.43 -9.75
N LEU A 274 -1.95 27.09 -11.03
CA LEU A 274 -1.62 27.97 -12.14
C LEU A 274 -2.51 29.23 -12.15
N GLU A 275 -3.81 29.09 -11.93
CA GLU A 275 -4.72 30.24 -11.77
C GLU A 275 -4.28 31.15 -10.62
N GLN A 276 -3.90 30.57 -9.48
CA GLN A 276 -3.37 31.34 -8.35
C GLN A 276 -2.07 32.06 -8.72
N CYS A 277 -1.16 31.41 -9.47
CA CYS A 277 0.06 32.03 -9.96
C CYS A 277 -0.24 33.22 -10.88
N TYR A 278 -1.21 33.09 -11.80
CA TYR A 278 -1.64 34.19 -12.66
C TYR A 278 -2.22 35.36 -11.85
N ILE A 279 -3.07 35.09 -10.86
CA ILE A 279 -3.65 36.13 -10.00
C ILE A 279 -2.57 36.87 -9.20
N ARG A 280 -1.57 36.15 -8.66
CA ARG A 280 -0.43 36.78 -7.95
C ARG A 280 0.38 37.65 -8.89
N MET A 281 0.64 37.16 -10.10
CA MET A 281 1.36 37.90 -11.13
C MET A 281 0.62 39.17 -11.57
N GLU A 282 -0.71 39.12 -11.74
CA GLU A 282 -1.53 40.31 -12.01
C GLU A 282 -1.46 41.36 -10.89
N LYS A 283 -1.25 40.92 -9.64
CA LYS A 283 -1.04 41.80 -8.48
C LYS A 283 0.39 42.32 -8.35
N GLY A 284 1.30 41.92 -9.24
CA GLY A 284 2.72 42.29 -9.21
C GLY A 284 3.54 41.51 -8.17
N GLU A 285 2.99 40.42 -7.63
CA GLU A 285 3.67 39.52 -6.69
C GLU A 285 4.33 38.35 -7.46
N PRO A 286 5.36 37.69 -6.89
CA PRO A 286 5.95 36.50 -7.48
C PRO A 286 4.91 35.39 -7.75
N PRO A 287 4.96 34.69 -8.90
CA PRO A 287 3.97 33.66 -9.25
C PRO A 287 3.85 32.53 -8.22
N SER A 288 4.96 32.13 -7.59
CA SER A 288 4.99 31.13 -6.52
C SER A 288 6.14 31.41 -5.57
N ASP A 289 5.98 31.03 -4.30
CA ASP A 289 6.99 31.22 -3.24
C ASP A 289 8.28 30.45 -3.55
N VAL A 290 8.18 29.32 -4.28
CA VAL A 290 9.35 28.55 -4.73
C VAL A 290 10.12 29.32 -5.80
N ILE A 291 9.39 29.93 -6.75
CA ILE A 291 9.99 30.73 -7.83
C ILE A 291 10.65 31.99 -7.26
N ASP A 292 10.04 32.61 -6.24
CA ASP A 292 10.65 33.73 -5.53
C ASP A 292 11.97 33.33 -4.85
N GLN A 293 11.98 32.18 -4.16
CA GLN A 293 13.19 31.66 -3.53
C GLN A 293 14.29 31.32 -4.54
N ASP A 294 13.93 30.73 -5.69
CA ASP A 294 14.87 30.41 -6.76
C ASP A 294 15.40 31.68 -7.44
N TRP A 295 14.57 32.71 -7.60
CA TRP A 295 15.03 34.01 -8.08
C TRP A 295 16.00 34.68 -7.10
N LEU A 296 15.71 34.64 -5.80
CA LEU A 296 16.62 35.13 -4.75
C LEU A 296 17.92 34.32 -4.69
N ARG A 297 17.91 33.02 -5.03
CA ARG A 297 19.13 32.23 -5.21
C ARG A 297 19.91 32.68 -6.44
N PHE A 298 19.23 32.88 -7.57
CA PHE A 298 19.85 33.37 -8.79
C PHE A 298 20.52 34.74 -8.60
N LEU A 299 19.86 35.69 -7.94
CA LEU A 299 20.42 37.01 -7.63
C LEU A 299 21.68 36.89 -6.76
N ARG A 300 21.66 36.07 -5.72
CA ARG A 300 22.86 35.81 -4.88
C ARG A 300 24.00 35.19 -5.69
N ASP A 301 23.69 34.24 -6.57
CA ASP A 301 24.68 33.64 -7.45
C ASP A 301 25.24 34.64 -8.47
N GLN A 302 24.41 35.56 -8.95
CA GLN A 302 24.81 36.63 -9.86
C GLN A 302 25.73 37.64 -9.17
N GLU A 303 25.39 38.07 -7.95
CA GLU A 303 26.24 38.92 -7.11
C GLU A 303 27.58 38.24 -6.82
N ARG A 304 27.56 36.95 -6.47
CA ARG A 304 28.79 36.17 -6.26
C ARG A 304 29.66 36.17 -7.52
N ARG A 305 29.09 35.88 -8.70
CA ARG A 305 29.84 35.88 -9.96
C ARG A 305 30.34 37.27 -10.36
N ALA A 306 29.59 38.32 -10.06
CA ALA A 306 30.03 39.70 -10.31
C ALA A 306 31.23 40.06 -9.45
N TYR A 307 31.17 39.73 -8.15
CA TYR A 307 32.28 39.90 -7.21
C TYR A 307 33.51 39.07 -7.62
N GLU A 308 33.33 37.79 -7.95
CA GLU A 308 34.41 36.92 -8.46
C GLU A 308 35.04 37.48 -9.76
N LYS A 309 34.24 38.09 -10.64
CA LYS A 309 34.72 38.72 -11.87
C LYS A 309 35.48 40.01 -11.59
N GLU A 310 34.99 40.83 -10.66
CA GLU A 310 35.64 42.08 -10.25
C GLU A 310 36.97 41.80 -9.56
N GLU A 311 37.04 40.83 -8.64
CA GLU A 311 38.31 40.37 -8.06
C GLU A 311 39.27 39.85 -9.13
N ARG A 312 38.77 39.10 -10.13
CA ARG A 312 39.61 38.60 -11.22
C ARG A 312 40.13 39.71 -12.12
N MET A 313 39.32 40.72 -12.41
CA MET A 313 39.72 41.91 -13.18
C MET A 313 40.80 42.70 -12.44
N ILE A 314 40.62 42.92 -11.12
CA ILE A 314 41.62 43.59 -10.28
C ILE A 314 42.91 42.77 -10.24
N ALA A 315 42.84 41.45 -10.08
CA ALA A 315 44.01 40.58 -10.11
C ALA A 315 44.72 40.53 -11.48
N GLU A 316 43.97 40.63 -12.59
CA GLU A 316 44.52 40.73 -13.94
C GLU A 316 45.17 42.10 -14.20
N GLU A 317 44.59 43.20 -13.72
CA GLU A 317 45.19 44.55 -13.76
C GLU A 317 46.46 44.64 -12.91
N GLU A 318 46.44 44.10 -11.68
CA GLU A 318 47.63 43.98 -10.84
C GLU A 318 48.69 43.10 -11.53
N GLY A 319 48.28 42.01 -12.20
CA GLY A 319 49.18 41.11 -12.95
C GLY A 319 49.78 41.72 -14.23
N GLU A 320 49.07 42.61 -14.91
CA GLU A 320 49.57 43.37 -16.08
C GLU A 320 50.74 44.28 -15.70
N GLN A 321 50.76 44.82 -14.48
CA GLN A 321 51.89 45.61 -13.96
C GLN A 321 53.20 44.82 -13.85
N TYR A 322 53.11 43.49 -13.82
CA TYR A 322 54.24 42.56 -13.71
C TYR A 322 54.67 41.94 -15.05
N LYS A 323 54.10 42.41 -16.17
CA LYS A 323 54.32 41.89 -17.52
C LYS A 323 55.48 42.64 -18.20
N ILE A 324 56.57 41.93 -18.51
CA ILE A 324 57.74 42.52 -19.19
C ILE A 324 57.67 42.29 -20.71
N ALA A 325 58.30 43.17 -21.48
CA ALA A 325 58.43 43.05 -22.94
C ALA A 325 58.90 41.63 -23.35
N GLY A 326 58.09 40.95 -24.18
CA GLY A 326 58.29 39.54 -24.56
C GLY A 326 57.27 38.56 -23.95
N GLY A 327 56.35 39.03 -23.10
CA GLY A 327 55.23 38.22 -22.59
C GLY A 327 55.56 37.32 -21.40
N LEU A 328 56.70 37.55 -20.74
CA LEU A 328 57.11 36.83 -19.53
C LEU A 328 56.61 37.60 -18.28
N TYR A 329 55.96 36.90 -17.36
CA TYR A 329 55.49 37.43 -16.07
C TYR A 329 56.59 37.36 -15.01
N THR A 330 56.76 38.41 -14.21
CA THR A 330 57.76 38.45 -13.13
C THR A 330 57.14 38.71 -11.78
N THR A 331 57.69 38.17 -10.70
CA THR A 331 57.19 38.39 -9.33
C THR A 331 57.92 39.53 -8.61
N ALA A 332 58.70 40.33 -9.33
CA ALA A 332 59.51 41.42 -8.77
C ALA A 332 58.84 42.77 -9.03
N ASP A 333 58.66 43.57 -7.97
CA ASP A 333 58.11 44.94 -8.09
C ASP A 333 58.91 45.78 -9.11
N PRO A 334 58.25 46.40 -10.11
CA PRO A 334 58.94 47.23 -11.08
C PRO A 334 59.58 48.44 -10.40
N ARG A 335 60.88 48.64 -10.64
CA ARG A 335 61.63 49.78 -10.10
C ARG A 335 61.30 51.05 -10.90
N PRO A 336 60.82 52.15 -10.27
CA PRO A 336 60.58 53.40 -10.98
C PRO A 336 61.92 54.05 -11.38
N ASN A 337 62.37 53.81 -12.61
CA ASN A 337 63.67 54.27 -13.09
C ASN A 337 63.60 55.56 -13.92
N ALA A 338 62.39 56.03 -14.26
CA ALA A 338 62.15 57.26 -15.01
C ALA A 338 60.86 57.94 -14.57
N TYR A 339 60.74 59.25 -14.79
CA TYR A 339 59.48 59.99 -14.67
C TYR A 339 59.13 60.67 -15.99
N ILE A 340 57.85 60.98 -16.14
CA ILE A 340 57.32 61.75 -17.26
C ILE A 340 56.98 63.14 -16.69
N PRO A 341 57.68 64.21 -17.08
CA PRO A 341 57.34 65.57 -16.67
C PRO A 341 56.04 66.03 -17.32
N ASP A 342 55.17 66.70 -16.57
CA ASP A 342 53.86 67.17 -17.05
C ASP A 342 53.92 68.43 -17.94
N ASP A 343 55.12 69.03 -18.12
CA ASP A 343 55.32 70.33 -18.75
C ASP A 343 55.81 70.29 -20.22
N ASP A 344 55.98 69.12 -20.84
CA ASP A 344 56.42 68.97 -22.25
C ASP A 344 55.34 68.26 -23.11
N ASP A 345 55.06 68.78 -24.32
CA ASP A 345 54.01 68.29 -25.25
C ASP A 345 54.22 66.84 -25.80
N LEU A 346 55.31 66.15 -25.43
CA LEU A 346 55.52 64.74 -25.76
C LEU A 346 56.04 63.94 -24.54
N PRO A 347 55.44 62.77 -24.22
CA PRO A 347 55.79 61.99 -23.03
C PRO A 347 57.04 61.14 -23.28
N ILE A 348 58.22 61.76 -23.22
CA ILE A 348 59.51 61.04 -23.29
C ILE A 348 60.01 60.79 -21.86
N PRO A 349 60.09 59.52 -21.40
CA PRO A 349 60.54 59.20 -20.05
C PRO A 349 61.99 59.67 -19.81
N ARG A 350 62.21 60.45 -18.74
CA ARG A 350 63.56 60.92 -18.34
C ARG A 350 64.07 60.12 -17.14
N PRO A 351 65.35 59.67 -17.15
CA PRO A 351 65.92 58.94 -16.02
C PRO A 351 66.03 59.85 -14.80
N TYR A 352 65.70 59.32 -13.62
CA TYR A 352 66.01 60.01 -12.38
C TYR A 352 67.54 60.04 -12.22
N GLY A 353 68.14 61.23 -12.20
CA GLY A 353 69.60 61.41 -12.09
C GLY A 353 70.15 60.99 -10.72
N SER A 354 71.19 61.66 -10.22
CA SER A 354 71.82 61.39 -8.91
C SER A 354 70.88 61.51 -7.70
N HIS A 355 69.66 62.01 -7.89
CA HIS A 355 68.63 62.20 -6.87
C HIS A 355 67.41 61.28 -7.12
N ALA A 356 67.66 59.99 -7.39
CA ALA A 356 66.58 59.04 -7.61
C ALA A 356 65.66 58.89 -6.38
N PRO A 357 64.33 58.80 -6.56
CA PRO A 357 63.41 58.62 -5.45
C PRO A 357 63.70 57.28 -4.75
N PHE A 358 64.09 57.38 -3.49
CA PHE A 358 64.36 56.24 -2.63
C PHE A 358 63.03 55.62 -2.18
N LYS A 359 62.74 54.37 -2.58
CA LYS A 359 61.60 53.60 -2.04
C LYS A 359 61.97 53.18 -0.60
N PRO A 360 61.29 53.68 0.45
CA PRO A 360 61.56 53.25 1.81
C PRO A 360 61.34 51.74 1.94
N VAL A 361 62.26 51.04 2.60
CA VAL A 361 62.10 49.61 2.89
C VAL A 361 60.84 49.45 3.74
N GLU A 362 59.94 48.54 3.34
CA GLU A 362 58.74 48.28 4.12
C GLU A 362 59.12 47.88 5.55
N PRO A 363 58.52 48.50 6.57
CA PRO A 363 58.81 48.18 7.95
C PRO A 363 58.43 46.73 8.22
N GLY A 364 59.43 45.87 8.46
CA GLY A 364 59.19 44.48 8.83
C GLY A 364 58.28 44.39 10.07
N SER A 365 57.58 43.27 10.24
CA SER A 365 56.52 43.02 11.23
C SER A 365 56.83 43.47 12.69
N SER A 366 58.11 43.69 13.01
CA SER A 366 58.64 44.26 14.25
C SER A 366 58.28 45.74 14.52
N MET A 367 57.98 46.55 13.51
CA MET A 367 57.83 48.03 13.65
C MET A 367 56.44 48.52 14.08
N ARG A 368 55.52 47.64 14.50
CA ARG A 368 54.15 47.99 14.95
C ARG A 368 54.06 48.87 16.20
N HIS A 369 55.18 49.23 16.83
CA HIS A 369 55.22 49.93 18.13
C HIS A 369 55.69 51.39 18.10
N ILE A 370 55.92 52.01 16.94
CA ILE A 370 56.37 53.41 16.86
C ILE A 370 55.17 54.34 16.60
N ARG A 371 54.75 55.09 17.63
CA ARG A 371 53.71 56.15 17.51
C ARG A 371 54.30 57.43 16.93
N LYS A 372 53.70 57.97 15.87
CA LYS A 372 54.13 59.24 15.25
C LYS A 372 53.66 60.45 16.09
N PRO A 373 54.48 61.50 16.25
CA PRO A 373 54.10 62.69 17.01
C PRO A 373 53.12 63.58 16.25
N ILE A 374 52.22 64.23 16.98
CA ILE A 374 51.18 65.12 16.46
C ILE A 374 51.77 66.53 16.26
N PRO A 375 51.80 67.09 15.04
CA PRO A 375 52.31 68.44 14.82
C PRO A 375 51.31 69.49 15.33
N LYS A 376 51.82 70.48 16.08
CA LYS A 376 51.02 71.63 16.55
C LYS A 376 50.96 72.73 15.47
N PRO A 377 49.85 73.48 15.38
CA PRO A 377 49.69 74.55 14.41
C PRO A 377 50.69 75.68 14.66
N ILE A 378 51.19 76.25 13.55
CA ILE A 378 52.07 77.42 13.55
C ILE A 378 51.18 78.66 13.66
N GLU A 379 51.32 79.43 14.75
CA GLU A 379 50.80 80.80 14.83
C GLU A 379 51.84 81.74 14.17
N ILE A 380 51.38 82.58 13.25
CA ILE A 380 52.17 83.61 12.57
C ILE A 380 52.31 84.83 13.48
#